data_AF-A0A822DUF6-F1
#
_entry.id   AF-A0A822DUF6-F1
#
_cell.length_a   1.000
_cell.length_b   1.000
_cell.length_c   1.000
_cell.angle_alpha   90.00
_cell.angle_beta   90.00
_cell.angle_gamma   90.00
#
_symmetry.space_group_name_H-M   'P 1'
#
loop_
_entity.id
_entity.type
_entity.pdbx_description
1 polymer ?
#
loop_
_entity_poly.entity_id
_entity_poly.type
_entity_poly.pdbx_seq_one_letter_code
_entity_poly.pdbx_strand_id
1 'polypeptide(L)'
;MAEQIYLVNPTTGKRYRIGGCKLSTTPVDEPKFAASRMFADKDLPPLVDLRSMMTAVEDQKETNACVANALAGAYEFLIKVDTKKNIDVSRLFIYYNARVKDGMSEENMEDDGCTILGAIKTLKRDGCCKEKLYPYNIKKINQKPPAYCYEEAKKYRIVDGMAVAVDLNEMKSCLAQKYPFAFGIRLFVSFGEAET
;
A
#
# COMPACT_ATOMS: atom_id res chain seq x y z
N MET A 1 -22.01 7.41 -14.69
CA MET A 1 -20.54 7.45 -14.55
C MET A 1 -20.25 8.12 -13.22
N ALA A 2 -19.49 7.50 -12.32
CA ALA A 2 -19.08 8.16 -11.08
C ALA A 2 -18.16 9.34 -11.43
N GLU A 3 -18.39 10.51 -10.83
CA GLU A 3 -17.50 11.65 -11.02
C GLU A 3 -16.09 11.31 -10.53
N GLN A 4 -15.10 11.57 -11.37
CA GLN A 4 -13.72 11.27 -11.05
C GLN A 4 -13.14 12.41 -10.22
N ILE A 5 -12.83 12.13 -8.95
CA ILE A 5 -12.39 13.14 -7.99
C ILE A 5 -10.86 13.21 -7.99
N TYR A 6 -10.33 14.43 -7.93
CA TYR A 6 -8.89 14.72 -7.89
C TYR A 6 -8.56 15.60 -6.69
N LEU A 7 -7.42 15.32 -6.05
CA LEU A 7 -6.73 16.33 -5.22
C LEU A 7 -5.80 17.13 -6.13
N VAL A 8 -5.75 18.44 -5.92
CA VAL A 8 -4.86 19.33 -6.67
C VAL A 8 -3.89 19.95 -5.69
N ASN A 9 -2.60 19.82 -5.97
CA ASN A 9 -1.59 20.56 -5.22
C ASN A 9 -1.67 22.04 -5.61
N PRO A 10 -1.97 22.96 -4.67
CA PRO A 10 -2.26 24.36 -5.00
C PRO A 10 -1.03 25.10 -5.54
N THR A 11 0.19 24.68 -5.19
CA THR A 11 1.44 25.32 -5.61
C THR A 11 1.89 24.87 -6.99
N THR A 12 1.76 23.59 -7.30
CA THR A 12 2.30 22.98 -8.53
C THR A 12 1.25 22.71 -9.59
N GLY A 13 -0.04 22.79 -9.24
CA GLY A 13 -1.16 22.40 -10.10
C GLY A 13 -1.25 20.89 -10.37
N LYS A 14 -0.35 20.09 -9.77
CA LYS A 14 -0.30 18.65 -9.99
C LYS A 14 -1.55 17.98 -9.41
N ARG A 15 -2.17 17.11 -10.20
CA ARG A 15 -3.39 16.38 -9.82
C ARG A 15 -3.07 14.97 -9.38
N TYR A 16 -3.82 14.50 -8.39
CA TYR A 16 -3.78 13.15 -7.88
C TYR A 16 -5.19 12.58 -7.93
N ARG A 17 -5.37 11.46 -8.64
CA ARG A 17 -6.65 10.78 -8.67
C ARG A 17 -6.90 10.11 -7.31
N ILE A 18 -8.11 10.29 -6.76
CA ILE A 18 -8.52 9.64 -5.51
C ILE A 18 -9.66 8.66 -5.76
N GLY A 19 -9.89 7.76 -4.81
CA GLY A 19 -10.95 6.74 -4.89
C GLY A 19 -10.45 5.32 -5.19
N GLY A 20 -9.15 5.12 -5.45
CA GLY A 20 -8.59 3.80 -5.75
C GLY A 20 -8.50 2.80 -4.59
N CYS A 21 -8.80 3.21 -3.36
CA CYS A 21 -8.84 2.31 -2.20
C CYS A 21 -10.25 1.75 -2.03
N LYS A 22 -10.47 0.53 -2.53
CA LYS A 22 -11.76 -0.16 -2.43
C LYS A 22 -11.96 -0.73 -1.04
N LEU A 23 -13.21 -0.69 -0.57
CA LEU A 23 -13.63 -1.42 0.62
C LEU A 23 -13.76 -2.90 0.26
N SER A 24 -13.18 -3.77 1.09
CA SER A 24 -13.36 -5.20 0.90
C SER A 24 -14.78 -5.60 1.27
N THR A 25 -15.46 -6.32 0.38
CA THR A 25 -16.73 -6.98 0.66
C THR A 25 -16.54 -8.31 1.40
N THR A 26 -15.31 -8.82 1.41
CA THR A 26 -14.94 -10.03 2.14
C THR A 26 -14.48 -9.66 3.55
N PRO A 27 -14.92 -10.38 4.60
CA PRO A 27 -14.38 -10.20 5.93
C PRO A 27 -12.85 -10.34 5.93
N VAL A 28 -12.18 -9.51 6.72
CA VAL A 28 -10.72 -9.62 6.91
C VAL A 28 -10.45 -10.90 7.70
N ASP A 29 -9.78 -11.85 7.04
CA ASP A 29 -9.36 -13.14 7.58
C ASP A 29 -7.87 -13.16 8.00
N GLU A 30 -7.18 -12.02 7.85
CA GLU A 30 -5.81 -11.87 8.36
C GLU A 30 -5.81 -11.89 9.90
N PRO A 31 -4.76 -12.44 10.53
CA PRO A 31 -4.58 -12.37 11.97
C PRO A 31 -4.71 -10.93 12.48
N LYS A 32 -5.37 -10.76 13.62
CA LYS A 32 -5.41 -9.45 14.27
C LYS A 32 -4.06 -9.12 14.85
N PHE A 33 -3.57 -7.91 14.58
CA PHE A 33 -2.51 -7.34 15.38
C PHE A 33 -3.03 -7.20 16.81
N ALA A 34 -2.22 -7.62 17.78
CA ALA A 34 -2.51 -7.44 19.18
C ALA A 34 -1.28 -6.80 19.81
N ALA A 35 -1.47 -5.62 20.39
CA ALA A 35 -0.43 -5.00 21.21
C ALA A 35 0.10 -6.01 22.23
N SER A 36 1.43 -6.16 22.28
CA SER A 36 2.04 -6.99 23.32
C SER A 36 1.63 -6.46 24.68
N ARG A 37 1.35 -7.34 25.65
CA ARG A 37 1.10 -6.94 27.05
C ARG A 37 2.25 -6.12 27.66
N MET A 38 3.44 -6.12 27.04
CA MET A 38 4.57 -5.26 27.39
C MET A 38 4.35 -3.77 27.06
N PHE A 39 3.37 -3.43 26.22
CA PHE A 39 3.00 -2.06 25.88
C PHE A 39 1.56 -1.80 26.35
N ALA A 40 1.35 -1.80 27.66
CA ALA A 40 0.16 -1.12 28.20
C ALA A 40 0.28 0.37 27.84
N ASP A 41 -0.84 1.11 27.72
CA ASP A 41 -0.86 2.53 27.32
C ASP A 41 0.17 3.43 28.05
N LYS A 42 0.55 3.04 29.27
CA LYS A 42 1.53 3.76 30.12
C LYS A 42 3.00 3.61 29.70
N ASP A 43 3.32 2.60 28.88
CA ASP A 43 4.70 2.25 28.50
C ASP A 43 5.03 2.63 27.04
N LEU A 44 4.11 3.28 26.33
CA LEU A 44 4.36 3.75 24.98
C LEU A 44 5.30 4.97 24.99
N PRO A 45 6.28 5.02 24.08
CA PRO A 45 7.13 6.20 23.94
C PRO A 45 6.26 7.42 23.54
N PRO A 46 6.60 8.63 24.02
CA PRO A 46 5.82 9.84 23.74
C PRO A 46 5.87 10.24 22.25
N LEU A 47 6.87 9.74 21.52
CA LEU A 47 7.05 9.98 20.09
C LEU A 47 7.65 8.73 19.42
N VAL A 48 7.07 8.35 18.29
CA VAL A 48 7.65 7.37 17.37
C VAL A 48 7.75 8.01 16.00
N ASP A 49 8.95 7.99 15.41
CA ASP A 49 9.18 8.44 14.05
C ASP A 49 9.93 7.38 13.27
N LEU A 50 9.25 6.76 12.30
CA LEU A 50 9.81 5.73 11.42
C LEU A 50 10.34 6.29 10.10
N ARG A 51 10.21 7.60 9.83
CA ARG A 51 10.46 8.20 8.51
C ARG A 51 11.90 8.03 8.02
N SER A 52 12.89 8.08 8.92
CA SER A 52 14.31 7.84 8.57
C SER A 52 14.56 6.42 8.00
N MET A 53 13.68 5.48 8.34
CA MET A 53 13.72 4.09 7.88
C MET A 53 12.81 3.84 6.67
N MET A 54 12.09 4.86 6.16
CA MET A 54 11.28 4.74 4.94
C MET A 54 12.15 4.92 3.68
N THR A 55 11.66 4.45 2.53
CA THR A 55 12.19 4.79 1.21
C THR A 55 11.69 6.16 0.75
N ALA A 56 12.16 6.62 -0.42
CA ALA A 56 11.73 7.88 -0.99
C ALA A 56 10.22 7.86 -1.28
N VAL A 57 9.55 9.00 -1.14
CA VAL A 57 8.12 9.10 -1.46
C VAL A 57 7.92 8.95 -2.95
N GLU A 58 7.09 7.98 -3.33
CA GLU A 58 6.81 7.67 -4.72
C GLU A 58 5.62 8.45 -5.27
N ASP A 59 5.57 8.59 -6.60
CA ASP A 59 4.50 9.30 -7.30
C ASP A 59 3.55 8.33 -8.01
N GLN A 60 2.34 8.16 -7.48
CA GLN A 60 1.31 7.30 -8.08
C GLN A 60 0.79 7.82 -9.44
N LYS A 61 1.08 9.07 -9.80
CA LYS A 61 0.52 9.76 -10.99
C LYS A 61 -1.01 9.82 -10.96
N GLU A 62 -1.65 10.19 -12.07
CA GLU A 62 -3.11 10.23 -12.20
C GLU A 62 -3.72 8.82 -12.39
N THR A 63 -3.51 7.92 -11.40
CA THR A 63 -4.01 6.53 -11.39
C THR A 63 -4.76 6.20 -10.09
N ASN A 64 -5.48 5.08 -10.06
CA ASN A 64 -6.14 4.55 -8.87
C ASN A 64 -5.26 3.56 -8.08
N ALA A 65 -3.93 3.67 -8.17
CA ALA A 65 -2.99 2.71 -7.58
C ALA A 65 -2.54 3.02 -6.14
N CYS A 66 -3.27 3.86 -5.39
CA CYS A 66 -2.84 4.32 -4.05
C CYS A 66 -2.56 3.18 -3.07
N VAL A 67 -3.38 2.11 -3.08
CA VAL A 67 -3.17 0.92 -2.24
C VAL A 67 -1.86 0.22 -2.58
N ALA A 68 -1.55 0.07 -3.87
CA ALA A 68 -0.30 -0.55 -4.30
C ALA A 68 0.93 0.30 -3.96
N ASN A 69 0.83 1.63 -4.03
CA ASN A 69 1.90 2.54 -3.62
C ASN A 69 2.11 2.48 -2.09
N ALA A 70 1.03 2.48 -1.31
CA ALA A 70 1.11 2.38 0.16
C ALA A 70 1.76 1.06 0.61
N LEU A 71 1.38 -0.07 -0.01
CA LEU A 71 1.97 -1.37 0.32
C LEU A 71 3.36 -1.58 -0.27
N ALA A 72 3.71 -0.94 -1.40
CA ALA A 72 5.08 -0.89 -1.87
C ALA A 72 5.96 -0.23 -0.79
N GLY A 73 5.62 0.98 -0.35
CA GLY A 73 6.39 1.68 0.69
C GLY A 73 6.49 0.89 2.01
N ALA A 74 5.40 0.25 2.46
CA ALA A 74 5.44 -0.61 3.64
C ALA A 74 6.35 -1.84 3.44
N TYR A 75 6.34 -2.43 2.24
CA TYR A 75 7.19 -3.58 1.95
C TYR A 75 8.67 -3.19 1.82
N GLU A 76 8.95 -2.09 1.14
CA GLU A 76 10.30 -1.53 0.99
C GLU A 76 10.90 -1.14 2.35
N PHE A 77 10.07 -0.63 3.27
CA PHE A 77 10.47 -0.43 4.66
C PHE A 77 10.97 -1.74 5.29
N LEU A 78 10.23 -2.84 5.16
CA LEU A 78 10.65 -4.14 5.71
C LEU A 78 11.97 -4.61 5.09
N ILE A 79 12.11 -4.47 3.77
CA ILE A 79 13.35 -4.81 3.06
C ILE A 79 14.51 -3.97 3.56
N LYS A 80 14.32 -2.66 3.76
CA LYS A 80 15.35 -1.75 4.25
C LYS A 80 15.74 -2.04 5.69
N VAL A 81 14.78 -2.37 6.55
CA VAL A 81 15.05 -2.73 7.95
C VAL A 81 15.88 -4.01 8.03
N ASP A 82 15.53 -5.03 7.25
CA ASP A 82 16.20 -6.34 7.22
C ASP A 82 17.59 -6.26 6.54
N THR A 83 17.66 -5.67 5.36
CA THR A 83 18.86 -5.75 4.49
C THR A 83 19.76 -4.51 4.54
N LYS A 84 19.29 -3.41 5.14
CA LYS A 84 19.92 -2.07 5.09
C LYS A 84 20.06 -1.47 3.69
N LYS A 85 19.32 -1.99 2.71
CA LYS A 85 19.34 -1.53 1.33
C LYS A 85 17.99 -0.92 0.95
N ASN A 86 18.03 0.15 0.16
CA ASN A 86 16.84 0.66 -0.52
C ASN A 86 16.62 -0.20 -1.77
N ILE A 87 15.49 -0.89 -1.84
CA ILE A 87 15.12 -1.73 -2.98
C ILE A 87 13.67 -1.40 -3.31
N ASP A 88 13.45 -0.83 -4.49
CA ASP A 88 12.09 -0.49 -4.93
C ASP A 88 11.38 -1.72 -5.49
N VAL A 89 10.14 -1.94 -5.07
CA VAL A 89 9.30 -3.06 -5.52
C VAL A 89 8.29 -2.58 -6.56
N SER A 90 7.93 -3.42 -7.52
CA SER A 90 7.05 -3.01 -8.61
C SER A 90 5.62 -2.76 -8.12
N ARG A 91 5.24 -1.48 -8.03
CA ARG A 91 3.87 -1.08 -7.71
C ARG A 91 2.86 -1.59 -8.73
N LEU A 92 3.22 -1.64 -10.02
CA LEU A 92 2.32 -2.16 -11.05
C LEU A 92 2.10 -3.67 -10.90
N PHE A 93 3.12 -4.41 -10.44
CA PHE A 93 2.95 -5.84 -10.13
C PHE A 93 1.97 -6.04 -8.98
N ILE A 94 2.13 -5.29 -7.89
CA ILE A 94 1.19 -5.32 -6.75
C ILE A 94 -0.22 -4.95 -7.23
N TYR A 95 -0.35 -3.86 -7.98
CA TYR A 95 -1.63 -3.31 -8.40
C TYR A 95 -2.41 -4.23 -9.35
N TYR A 96 -1.74 -4.78 -10.37
CA TYR A 96 -2.36 -5.71 -11.30
C TYR A 96 -2.86 -6.96 -10.57
N ASN A 97 -2.00 -7.62 -9.79
CA ASN A 97 -2.36 -8.86 -9.13
C ASN A 97 -3.40 -8.66 -8.01
N ALA A 98 -3.38 -7.51 -7.33
CA ALA A 98 -4.41 -7.15 -6.35
C ALA A 98 -5.80 -7.03 -7.00
N ARG A 99 -5.91 -6.41 -8.18
CA ARG A 99 -7.18 -6.34 -8.92
C ARG A 99 -7.65 -7.69 -9.42
N VAL A 100 -6.74 -8.55 -9.87
CA VAL A 100 -7.07 -9.95 -10.16
C VAL A 100 -7.58 -10.66 -8.91
N LYS A 101 -6.94 -10.42 -7.75
CA LYS A 101 -7.36 -10.99 -6.47
C LYS A 101 -8.74 -10.49 -6.03
N ASP A 102 -9.09 -9.26 -6.39
CA ASP A 102 -10.41 -8.66 -6.16
C ASP A 102 -11.47 -9.06 -7.22
N GLY A 103 -11.13 -9.95 -8.15
CA GLY A 103 -12.09 -10.56 -9.09
C GLY A 103 -12.06 -10.03 -10.52
N MET A 104 -11.12 -9.14 -10.88
CA MET A 104 -10.91 -8.78 -12.29
C MET A 104 -10.23 -9.91 -13.07
N SER A 105 -10.57 -10.02 -14.34
CA SER A 105 -9.89 -10.84 -15.34
C SER A 105 -9.04 -9.96 -16.26
N GLU A 106 -8.30 -10.58 -17.17
CA GLU A 106 -7.57 -9.83 -18.20
C GLU A 106 -8.51 -9.08 -19.16
N GLU A 107 -9.72 -9.61 -19.37
CA GLU A 107 -10.71 -9.09 -20.31
C GLU A 107 -11.41 -7.81 -19.80
N ASN A 108 -11.53 -7.66 -18.48
CA ASN A 108 -12.17 -6.50 -17.84
C ASN A 108 -11.20 -5.66 -16.99
N MET A 109 -9.89 -5.81 -17.22
CA MET A 109 -8.88 -5.11 -16.43
C MET A 109 -8.93 -3.60 -16.65
N GLU A 110 -9.17 -2.85 -15.58
CA GLU A 110 -9.29 -1.39 -15.61
C GLU A 110 -8.66 -0.72 -14.39
N ASP A 111 -8.29 0.56 -14.53
CA ASP A 111 -7.72 1.40 -13.47
C ASP A 111 -8.83 1.85 -12.52
N ASP A 112 -9.38 0.94 -11.74
CA ASP A 112 -10.51 1.19 -10.83
C ASP A 112 -10.14 1.03 -9.35
N GLY A 113 -8.89 0.70 -9.05
CA GLY A 113 -8.42 0.51 -7.68
C GLY A 113 -8.55 -0.93 -7.19
N CYS A 114 -8.00 -1.16 -5.99
CA CYS A 114 -8.02 -2.47 -5.34
C CYS A 114 -8.24 -2.34 -3.83
N THR A 115 -8.50 -3.46 -3.18
CA THR A 115 -8.61 -3.55 -1.73
C THR A 115 -7.22 -3.77 -1.12
N ILE A 116 -6.99 -3.23 0.09
CA ILE A 116 -5.76 -3.49 0.85
C ILE A 116 -5.57 -4.99 1.08
N LEU A 117 -6.67 -5.70 1.39
CA LEU A 117 -6.66 -7.15 1.59
C LEU A 117 -6.23 -7.92 0.34
N GLY A 118 -6.75 -7.56 -0.84
CA GLY A 118 -6.37 -8.16 -2.11
C GLY A 118 -4.88 -7.99 -2.42
N ALA A 119 -4.32 -6.81 -2.09
CA ALA A 119 -2.91 -6.52 -2.25
C ALA A 119 -2.02 -7.25 -1.23
N ILE A 120 -2.43 -7.36 0.04
CA ILE A 120 -1.72 -8.20 1.04
C ILE A 120 -1.72 -9.67 0.63
N LYS A 121 -2.87 -10.22 0.20
CA LYS A 121 -2.96 -11.61 -0.27
C LYS A 121 -2.12 -11.86 -1.51
N THR A 122 -2.00 -10.87 -2.38
CA THR A 122 -1.08 -10.89 -3.53
C THR A 122 0.38 -10.99 -3.08
N LEU A 123 0.81 -10.14 -2.14
CA LEU A 123 2.17 -10.16 -1.62
C LEU A 123 2.51 -11.47 -0.89
N LYS A 124 1.53 -12.09 -0.21
CA LYS A 124 1.70 -13.42 0.42
C LYS A 124 1.83 -14.53 -0.62
N ARG A 125 0.95 -14.54 -1.64
CA ARG A 125 0.88 -15.61 -2.66
C ARG A 125 2.01 -15.52 -3.68
N ASP A 126 2.22 -14.33 -4.23
CA ASP A 126 3.08 -14.12 -5.39
C ASP A 126 4.38 -13.41 -5.03
N GLY A 127 4.37 -12.61 -3.97
CA GLY A 127 5.45 -11.69 -3.63
C GLY A 127 5.42 -10.44 -4.50
N CYS A 128 6.59 -9.84 -4.74
CA CYS A 128 6.72 -8.75 -5.70
C CYS A 128 8.09 -8.76 -6.38
N CYS A 129 8.12 -8.47 -7.68
CA CYS A 129 9.38 -8.23 -8.39
C CYS A 129 9.91 -6.82 -8.09
N LYS A 130 11.16 -6.56 -8.44
CA LYS A 130 11.75 -5.22 -8.32
C LYS A 130 11.12 -4.29 -9.35
N GLU A 131 10.96 -3.02 -8.99
CA GLU A 131 10.44 -1.97 -9.89
C GLU A 131 11.26 -1.91 -11.20
N LYS A 132 12.58 -2.17 -11.14
CA LYS A 132 13.43 -2.23 -12.34
C LYS A 132 13.01 -3.30 -13.38
N LEU A 133 12.39 -4.40 -12.95
CA LEU A 133 11.92 -5.47 -13.85
C LEU A 133 10.55 -5.13 -14.44
N TYR A 134 9.71 -4.43 -13.68
CA TYR A 134 8.42 -3.95 -14.17
C TYR A 134 8.18 -2.50 -13.74
N PRO A 135 8.77 -1.54 -14.47
CA PRO A 135 8.78 -0.14 -14.05
C PRO A 135 7.40 0.50 -14.05
N TYR A 136 7.22 1.48 -13.17
CA TYR A 136 6.01 2.29 -13.06
C TYR A 136 5.75 3.14 -14.32
N ASN A 137 5.18 2.50 -15.32
CA ASN A 137 4.71 3.09 -16.56
C ASN A 137 3.20 2.97 -16.65
N ILE A 138 2.48 4.08 -16.51
CA ILE A 138 1.01 4.12 -16.51
C ILE A 138 0.37 3.54 -17.78
N LYS A 139 1.11 3.49 -18.91
CA LYS A 139 0.62 2.81 -20.13
C LYS A 139 0.46 1.29 -19.96
N LYS A 140 1.13 0.73 -18.94
CA LYS A 140 1.08 -0.68 -18.54
C LYS A 140 0.15 -0.91 -17.34
N ILE A 141 -0.60 0.09 -16.90
CA ILE A 141 -1.41 0.01 -15.68
C ILE A 141 -2.34 -1.21 -15.71
N ASN A 142 -2.94 -1.55 -16.85
CA ASN A 142 -3.83 -2.71 -17.02
C ASN A 142 -3.14 -3.94 -17.64
N GLN A 143 -1.84 -3.87 -17.91
CA GLN A 143 -1.12 -4.97 -18.55
C GLN A 143 -0.62 -5.95 -17.51
N LYS A 144 -0.78 -7.25 -17.82
CA LYS A 144 -0.22 -8.33 -17.03
C LYS A 144 1.30 -8.25 -17.00
N PRO A 145 1.95 -8.32 -15.82
CA PRO A 145 3.39 -8.47 -15.75
C PRO A 145 3.86 -9.71 -16.53
N PRO A 146 5.00 -9.66 -17.20
CA PRO A 146 5.54 -10.82 -17.90
C PRO A 146 5.97 -11.93 -16.91
N ALA A 147 6.08 -13.17 -17.39
CA ALA A 147 6.36 -14.34 -16.55
C ALA A 147 7.63 -14.20 -15.69
N TYR A 148 8.69 -13.56 -16.20
CA TYR A 148 9.93 -13.37 -15.43
C TYR A 148 9.74 -12.51 -14.18
N CYS A 149 8.75 -11.61 -14.16
CA CYS A 149 8.41 -10.84 -12.96
C CYS A 149 7.86 -11.77 -11.88
N TYR A 150 6.98 -12.72 -12.25
CA TYR A 150 6.44 -13.70 -11.32
C TYR A 150 7.53 -14.65 -10.80
N GLU A 151 8.48 -15.06 -11.65
CA GLU A 151 9.61 -15.88 -11.21
C GLU A 151 10.55 -15.15 -10.23
N GLU A 152 10.75 -13.83 -10.41
CA GLU A 152 11.47 -13.04 -9.41
C GLU A 152 10.66 -12.89 -8.12
N ALA A 153 9.36 -12.57 -8.24
CA ALA A 153 8.48 -12.24 -7.13
C ALA A 153 8.39 -13.35 -6.07
N LYS A 154 8.43 -14.63 -6.50
CA LYS A 154 8.41 -15.80 -5.61
C LYS A 154 9.50 -15.77 -4.53
N LYS A 155 10.62 -15.09 -4.78
CA LYS A 155 11.76 -14.96 -3.84
C LYS A 155 11.51 -13.93 -2.75
N TYR A 156 10.50 -13.09 -2.92
CA TYR A 156 10.20 -11.91 -2.11
C TYR A 156 8.71 -11.92 -1.73
N ARG A 157 8.26 -13.01 -1.11
CA ARG A 157 6.93 -13.09 -0.48
C ARG A 157 6.99 -12.53 0.92
N ILE A 158 5.96 -11.81 1.32
CA ILE A 158 5.79 -11.48 2.74
C ILE A 158 5.36 -12.73 3.49
N VAL A 159 5.82 -12.85 4.74
CA VAL A 159 5.47 -13.99 5.60
C VAL A 159 4.01 -13.89 6.01
N ASP A 160 3.59 -12.71 6.47
CA ASP A 160 2.22 -12.50 6.94
C ASP A 160 1.78 -11.03 6.83
N GLY A 161 0.48 -10.80 6.97
CA GLY A 161 -0.12 -9.49 7.16
C GLY A 161 -0.97 -9.51 8.43
N MET A 162 -1.02 -8.39 9.16
CA MET A 162 -1.83 -8.30 10.38
C MET A 162 -2.81 -7.14 10.29
N ALA A 163 -4.06 -7.39 10.68
CA ALA A 163 -5.10 -6.38 10.73
C ALA A 163 -4.96 -5.55 12.03
N VAL A 164 -4.58 -4.29 11.89
CA VAL A 164 -4.57 -3.33 13.00
C VAL A 164 -5.98 -2.80 13.22
N ALA A 165 -6.50 -2.91 14.44
CA ALA A 165 -7.80 -2.35 14.77
C ALA A 165 -7.78 -0.83 14.62
N VAL A 166 -8.94 -0.22 14.31
CA VAL A 166 -9.12 1.24 14.35
C VAL A 166 -9.29 1.66 15.81
N ASP A 167 -8.21 1.47 16.56
CA ASP A 167 -8.06 1.79 17.97
C ASP A 167 -6.72 2.52 18.15
N LEU A 168 -6.74 3.62 18.91
CA LEU A 168 -5.59 4.49 19.01
C LEU A 168 -4.41 3.81 19.70
N ASN A 169 -4.66 2.95 20.70
CA ASN A 169 -3.61 2.25 21.41
C ASN A 169 -2.99 1.15 20.52
N GLU A 170 -3.81 0.40 19.78
CA GLU A 170 -3.32 -0.59 18.80
C GLU A 170 -2.46 0.07 17.71
N MET A 171 -2.92 1.19 17.13
CA MET A 171 -2.18 1.93 16.12
C MET A 171 -0.85 2.48 16.65
N LYS A 172 -0.84 3.08 17.85
CA LYS A 172 0.40 3.56 18.48
C LYS A 172 1.34 2.42 18.83
N SER A 173 0.82 1.33 19.36
CA SER A 173 1.59 0.12 19.71
C SER A 173 2.23 -0.53 18.49
N CYS A 174 1.55 -0.54 17.34
CA CYS A 174 2.09 -1.01 16.06
C CYS A 174 3.33 -0.20 15.65
N LEU A 175 3.22 1.14 15.70
CA LEU A 175 4.35 2.02 15.40
C LEU A 175 5.48 1.87 16.43
N ALA A 176 5.18 1.79 17.72
CA ALA A 176 6.17 1.61 18.78
C ALA A 176 6.97 0.31 18.61
N GLN A 177 6.35 -0.73 18.06
CA GLN A 177 7.00 -1.98 17.67
C GLN A 177 7.75 -1.89 16.33
N LYS A 178 7.86 -0.69 15.75
CA LYS A 178 8.55 -0.37 14.49
C LYS A 178 7.92 -0.98 13.25
N TYR A 179 6.60 -1.21 13.27
CA TYR A 179 5.85 -1.64 12.10
C TYR A 179 5.01 -0.48 11.56
N PRO A 180 5.21 -0.04 10.31
CA PRO A 180 4.26 0.83 9.65
C PRO A 180 3.00 0.04 9.26
N PHE A 181 1.89 0.72 9.12
CA PHE A 181 0.64 0.14 8.64
C PHE A 181 0.02 1.02 7.56
N ALA A 182 -0.72 0.40 6.64
CA ALA A 182 -1.50 1.08 5.62
C ALA A 182 -2.97 1.11 6.01
N PHE A 183 -3.65 2.21 5.68
CA PHE A 183 -5.07 2.38 5.94
C PHE A 183 -5.70 3.25 4.84
N GLY A 184 -7.01 3.10 4.66
CA GLY A 184 -7.81 3.95 3.78
C GLY A 184 -8.54 5.03 4.58
N ILE A 185 -8.58 6.25 4.04
CA ILE A 185 -9.39 7.34 4.58
C ILE A 185 -10.30 7.91 3.51
N ARG A 186 -11.49 8.36 3.93
CA ARG A 186 -12.36 9.16 3.09
C ARG A 186 -11.88 10.60 3.14
N LEU A 187 -11.65 11.17 1.97
CA LEU A 187 -11.29 12.58 1.84
C LEU A 187 -12.52 13.38 1.47
N PHE A 188 -12.63 14.56 2.08
CA PHE A 188 -13.66 15.56 1.80
C PHE A 188 -13.02 16.77 1.16
N VAL A 189 -13.82 17.65 0.53
CA VAL A 189 -13.34 18.88 -0.12
C VAL A 189 -12.49 19.72 0.85
N SER A 190 -12.89 19.78 2.12
CA SER A 190 -12.18 20.48 3.19
C SER A 190 -10.73 20.01 3.41
N PHE A 191 -10.35 18.82 2.94
CA PHE A 191 -8.96 18.36 3.01
C PHE A 191 -8.02 19.22 2.15
N GLY A 192 -8.48 19.68 0.99
CA GLY A 192 -7.70 20.56 0.12
C GLY A 192 -7.66 22.02 0.59
N GLU A 193 -8.56 22.38 1.52
CA GLU A 193 -8.69 23.72 2.11
C GLU A 193 -7.90 23.86 3.43
N ALA A 194 -7.39 22.76 3.97
CA ALA A 194 -6.60 22.78 5.19
C ALA A 194 -5.29 23.56 4.96
N GLU A 195 -5.13 24.67 5.66
CA GLU A 195 -3.91 25.47 5.65
C GLU A 195 -2.75 24.67 6.29
N THR A 196 -1.59 24.70 5.64
CA THR A 196 -0.34 24.07 6.11
C THR A 196 0.48 24.99 6.97
#